data_AF-C2XTQ9-F1
#
_entry.id   AF-C2XTQ9-F1
#
_cell.length_a   1.000
_cell.length_b   1.000
_cell.length_c   1.000
_cell.angle_alpha   90.00
_cell.angle_beta   90.00
_cell.angle_gamma   90.00
#
_symmetry.space_group_name_H-M   'P 1'
#
loop_
_entity.id
_entity.type
_entity.pdbx_description
1 polymer ?
#
loop_
_entity_poly.entity_id
_entity_poly.type
_entity_poly.pdbx_seq_one_letter_code
_entity_poly.pdbx_strand_id
1 'polypeptide(L)' 'MDNFIGDVMEEFNKFEWYSINKDEFPSIAEEYQVMGIPSLLVYQNGEKLGHLHSANAKTEEQVTEFLEAY' A
#
# COMPACT_ATOMS: atom_id res chain seq x y z
N MET A 1 0.90 7.52 8.05
CA MET A 1 0.83 6.05 7.93
C MET A 1 1.62 5.41 9.06
N ASP A 2 2.84 5.87 9.35
CA ASP A 2 3.71 5.32 10.40
C ASP A 2 3.08 5.17 11.80
N ASN A 3 2.09 6.00 12.15
CA ASN A 3 1.43 5.94 13.47
C ASN A 3 0.36 4.84 13.60
N PHE A 4 -0.11 4.24 12.51
CA PHE A 4 -1.22 3.26 12.54
C PHE A 4 -0.99 2.01 11.70
N ILE A 5 -0.06 2.06 10.74
CA ILE A 5 0.10 0.96 9.77
C ILE A 5 0.56 -0.34 10.43
N GLY A 6 1.27 -0.26 11.57
CA GLY A 6 1.67 -1.44 12.34
C GLY A 6 0.46 -2.26 12.79
N ASP A 7 -0.55 -1.61 13.38
CA ASP A 7 -1.77 -2.27 13.86
C ASP A 7 -2.56 -2.89 12.69
N VAL A 8 -2.65 -2.17 11.56
CA VAL A 8 -3.27 -2.69 10.33
C VAL A 8 -2.53 -3.93 9.82
N MET A 9 -1.20 -3.93 9.81
CA MET A 9 -0.40 -5.07 9.37
C MET A 9 -0.61 -6.32 10.26
N GLU A 10 -0.78 -6.12 11.57
CA GLU A 10 -1.08 -7.20 12.51
C GLU A 10 -2.49 -7.77 12.32
N GLU A 11 -3.50 -6.91 12.11
CA GLU A 11 -4.88 -7.32 11.82
C GLU A 11 -4.95 -8.09 10.49
N PHE A 12 -4.28 -7.57 9.46
CA PHE A 12 -4.24 -8.13 8.12
C PHE A 12 -3.01 -9.05 7.91
N ASN A 13 -2.74 -9.92 8.89
CA ASN A 13 -1.62 -10.88 8.87
C ASN A 13 -1.71 -11.97 7.78
N LYS A 14 -2.83 -12.05 7.04
CA LYS A 14 -2.97 -12.91 5.87
C LYS A 14 -2.16 -12.42 4.65
N PHE A 15 -1.78 -11.14 4.62
CA PHE A 15 -0.96 -10.59 3.55
C PHE A 15 0.52 -10.67 3.89
N GLU A 16 1.34 -10.85 2.85
CA GLU A 16 2.77 -10.58 2.95
C GLU A 16 3.02 -9.10 2.69
N TRP A 17 3.64 -8.44 3.68
CA TRP A 17 3.86 -7.00 3.65
C TRP A 17 5.29 -6.66 3.23
N TYR A 18 5.40 -5.71 2.31
CA TYR A 18 6.67 -5.18 1.84
C TYR A 18 6.60 -3.66 1.82
N SER A 19 7.74 -3.02 2.06
CA SER A 19 7.90 -1.57 1.94
C SER A 19 9.02 -1.28 0.95
N ILE A 20 8.78 -0.33 0.07
CA ILE A 20 9.74 0.14 -0.93
C ILE A 20 9.90 1.65 -0.73
N ASN A 21 11.13 2.10 -0.64
CA ASN A 21 11.44 3.53 -0.67
C ASN A 21 11.40 4.03 -2.13
N LYS A 22 10.47 4.92 -2.43
CA LYS A 22 10.31 5.52 -3.76
C LYS A 22 11.59 6.25 -4.22
N ASP A 23 12.31 6.89 -3.32
CA ASP A 23 13.51 7.67 -3.67
C ASP A 23 14.68 6.75 -4.07
N GLU A 24 14.71 5.52 -3.55
CA GLU A 24 15.70 4.50 -3.92
C GLU A 24 15.30 3.74 -5.19
N PHE A 25 14.00 3.63 -5.48
CA PHE A 25 13.46 2.89 -6.63
C PHE A 25 12.49 3.73 -7.48
N PRO A 26 12.93 4.86 -8.05
CA PRO A 26 12.06 5.78 -8.79
C PRO A 26 11.44 5.13 -10.04
N SER A 27 12.17 4.25 -10.74
CA SER A 27 11.65 3.54 -11.92
C SER A 27 10.48 2.61 -11.60
N ILE A 28 10.54 1.92 -10.44
CA ILE A 28 9.45 1.05 -9.98
C ILE A 28 8.22 1.89 -9.63
N ALA A 29 8.42 3.02 -8.96
CA ALA A 29 7.34 3.94 -8.63
C ALA A 29 6.69 4.51 -9.89
N GLU A 30 7.47 4.87 -10.92
CA GLU A 30 6.94 5.33 -12.21
C GLU A 30 6.16 4.24 -12.95
N GLU A 31 6.72 3.02 -13.06
CA GLU A 31 6.09 1.87 -13.73
C GLU A 31 4.70 1.55 -13.14
N TYR A 32 4.59 1.57 -11.81
CA TYR A 32 3.33 1.29 -11.12
C TYR A 32 2.46 2.52 -10.85
N GLN A 33 2.84 3.68 -11.40
CA GLN A 33 2.12 4.96 -11.31
C GLN A 33 1.96 5.49 -9.87
N VAL A 34 2.96 5.25 -9.02
CA VAL A 34 3.04 5.75 -7.64
C VAL A 34 3.49 7.21 -7.65
N MET A 35 2.52 8.10 -7.85
CA MET A 35 2.75 9.55 -7.96
C MET A 35 3.11 10.22 -6.62
N GLY A 36 2.61 9.70 -5.50
CA GLY A 36 2.86 10.25 -4.17
C GLY A 36 3.01 9.16 -3.10
N ILE A 37 3.43 9.59 -1.91
CA ILE A 37 3.58 8.73 -0.73
C ILE A 37 2.72 9.25 0.44
N PRO A 38 2.25 8.38 1.34
CA PRO A 38 2.29 6.91 1.25
C PRO A 38 1.27 6.38 0.23
N SER A 39 1.56 5.28 -0.46
CA SER A 39 0.66 4.59 -1.42
C SER A 39 0.68 3.10 -1.12
N LEU A 40 -0.43 2.39 -1.34
CA LEU A 40 -0.53 0.96 -1.10
C LEU A 40 -0.89 0.22 -2.39
N LEU A 41 -0.21 -0.89 -2.66
CA LEU A 41 -0.48 -1.72 -3.83
C LEU A 41 -0.70 -3.16 -3.36
N VAL A 42 -1.73 -3.80 -3.88
CA VAL A 42 -2.04 -5.21 -3.59
C VAL A 42 -1.75 -6.04 -4.83
N TYR A 43 -1.02 -7.13 -4.65
CA TYR A 43 -0.67 -8.07 -5.71
C TYR A 43 -1.08 -9.48 -5.33
N GLN A 44 -1.43 -10.29 -6.33
CA GLN A 44 -1.62 -11.73 -6.19
C GLN A 44 -1.10 -12.42 -7.44
N ASN A 45 -0.28 -13.47 -7.27
CA ASN A 45 0.31 -14.24 -8.38
C ASN A 45 1.05 -13.37 -9.43
N GLY A 46 1.65 -12.25 -9.00
CA GLY A 46 2.37 -11.32 -9.88
C GLY A 46 1.48 -10.28 -10.59
N GLU A 47 0.15 -10.33 -10.40
CA GLU A 47 -0.79 -9.37 -10.97
C GLU A 47 -1.18 -8.30 -9.94
N LYS A 48 -1.21 -7.02 -10.37
CA LYS A 48 -1.65 -5.91 -9.52
C LYS A 48 -3.17 -5.92 -9.43
N LEU A 49 -3.70 -6.18 -8.23
CA LEU A 49 -5.13 -6.22 -7.95
C LEU A 49 -5.69 -4.85 -7.54
N GLY A 50 -4.89 -4.03 -6.86
CA GLY A 50 -5.35 -2.78 -6.26
C GLY A 50 -4.24 -1.75 -6.12
N HIS A 51 -4.63 -0.48 -6.14
CA HIS A 51 -3.75 0.65 -5.86
C HIS A 51 -4.50 1.74 -5.09
N LEU A 52 -4.20 1.84 -3.80
CA LEU A 52 -4.61 2.96 -2.95
C LEU A 52 -3.64 4.12 -3.13
N HIS A 53 -4.10 5.16 -3.84
CA HIS A 53 -3.31 6.34 -4.10
C HIS A 53 -3.09 7.17 -2.83
N SER A 54 -1.99 7.91 -2.78
CA SER A 54 -1.60 8.68 -1.60
C SER A 54 -2.56 9.75 -1.13
N ALA A 55 -3.51 10.17 -1.96
CA ALA A 55 -4.59 11.06 -1.57
C ALA A 55 -5.58 10.39 -0.59
N ASN A 56 -5.71 9.06 -0.67
CA ASN A 56 -6.67 8.25 0.08
C ASN A 56 -5.99 7.30 1.07
N ALA A 57 -4.68 7.35 1.25
CA ALA A 57 -3.93 6.50 2.19
C ALA A 57 -3.54 7.29 3.46
N LYS A 58 -4.42 8.17 3.96
CA LYS A 58 -4.09 9.14 5.01
C LYS A 58 -4.50 8.68 6.40
N THR A 59 -5.57 7.90 6.51
CA THR A 59 -6.10 7.40 7.79
C THR A 59 -6.09 5.88 7.82
N GLU A 60 -6.16 5.32 9.03
CA GLU A 60 -6.30 3.87 9.25
C GLU A 60 -7.54 3.32 8.56
N GLU A 61 -8.69 3.95 8.77
CA GLU A 61 -9.98 3.57 8.17
C GLU A 61 -9.91 3.44 6.64
N GLN A 62 -9.28 4.40 5.95
CA GLN A 62 -9.16 4.33 4.49
C GLN A 62 -8.29 3.17 4.00
N VAL A 63 -7.25 2.84 4.78
CA VAL A 63 -6.34 1.74 4.45
C VAL A 63 -7.03 0.40 4.72
N THR A 64 -7.69 0.27 5.86
CA THR A 64 -8.48 -0.91 6.25
C THR A 64 -9.60 -1.17 5.22
N GLU A 65 -10.43 -0.16 4.91
CA GLU A 65 -11.52 -0.29 3.93
C GLU A 65 -11.01 -0.74 2.55
N PHE A 66 -9.86 -0.23 2.12
CA PHE A 66 -9.23 -0.67 0.88
C PHE A 66 -8.77 -2.13 0.93
N LEU A 67 -8.19 -2.57 2.04
CA LEU A 67 -7.68 -3.92 2.22
C LEU A 67 -8.79 -4.96 2.40
N GLU A 68 -9.93 -4.59 2.98
CA GLU A 68 -11.11 -5.47 3.12
C GLU A 68 -11.68 -5.94 1.77
N ALA A 69 -11.37 -5.25 0.67
CA ALA A 69 -11.75 -5.66 -0.67
C ALA A 69 -10.97 -6.88 -1.20
N TYR A 70 -9.95 -7.35 -0.48
CA TYR A 70 -9.02 -8.43 -0.87
C TYR A 70 -8.83 -9.42 0.29
#